data_AF-K0XEZ6-F1
#
_entry.id   AF-K0XEZ6-F1
#
_cell.length_a   1.000
_cell.length_b   1.000
_cell.length_c   1.000
_cell.angle_alpha   90.00
_cell.angle_beta   90.00
_cell.angle_gamma   90.00
#
_symmetry.space_group_name_H-M   'P 1'
#
loop_
_entity.id
_entity.type
_entity.pdbx_description
1 polymer ?
#
loop_
_entity_poly.entity_id
_entity_poly.type
_entity_poly.pdbx_seq_one_letter_code
_entity_poly.pdbx_strand_id
1 'polypeptide(L)' 'MKSYGQKKYYVLSKSHKEYLRIREYLKGNELDASFLKEKIQKIKDMNESRKDFSNAVLHVWGYLKKDASAIEKQELFDR' A
#
# COMPACT_ATOMS: atom_id res chain seq x y z
N MET A 1 6.96 -9.53 14.56
CA MET A 1 6.04 -9.71 13.41
C MET A 1 5.66 -8.32 12.88
N LYS A 2 6.08 -7.94 11.65
CA LYS A 2 5.76 -6.61 11.08
C LYS A 2 4.22 -6.44 10.98
N SER A 3 3.68 -5.36 11.56
CA SER A 3 2.24 -5.06 11.58
C SER A 3 1.68 -4.84 10.16
N TYR A 4 0.36 -5.01 9.96
CA TYR A 4 -0.30 -4.76 8.68
C TYR A 4 0.04 -3.37 8.10
N GLY A 5 0.24 -2.38 8.97
CA GLY A 5 0.64 -1.01 8.60
C GLY A 5 1.89 -0.94 7.72
N GLN A 6 2.86 -1.84 7.91
CA GLN A 6 4.08 -1.88 7.10
C GLN A 6 3.89 -2.65 5.77
N LYS A 7 2.96 -3.61 5.74
CA LYS A 7 2.70 -4.44 4.54
C LYS A 7 1.65 -3.84 3.61
N LYS A 8 0.84 -2.88 4.07
CA LYS A 8 -0.26 -2.30 3.28
C LYS A 8 0.24 -1.62 1.99
N TYR A 9 1.41 -0.98 2.01
CA TYR A 9 1.98 -0.35 0.81
C TYR A 9 2.57 -1.38 -0.16
N TYR A 10 3.08 -2.51 0.35
CA TYR A 10 3.50 -3.62 -0.49
C TYR A 10 2.31 -4.28 -1.20
N VAL A 11 1.19 -4.46 -0.49
CA VAL A 11 -0.06 -4.92 -1.11
C VAL A 11 -0.56 -3.91 -2.15
N LEU A 12 -0.56 -2.62 -1.80
CA LEU A 12 -0.96 -1.54 -2.70
C LEU A 12 -0.09 -1.46 -3.95
N SER A 13 1.22 -1.69 -3.84
CA SER A 13 2.13 -1.64 -4.99
C SER A 13 1.93 -2.80 -5.95
N LYS A 14 1.48 -3.95 -5.44
CA LYS A 14 1.15 -5.14 -6.24
C LYS A 14 -0.24 -5.06 -6.87
N SER A 15 -1.24 -4.59 -6.12
CA SER A 15 -2.61 -4.46 -6.61
C SER A 15 -3.44 -3.53 -5.74
N HIS A 16 -3.93 -2.42 -6.33
CA HIS A 16 -4.89 -1.55 -5.64
C HIS A 16 -6.19 -2.26 -5.29
N LYS A 17 -6.64 -3.20 -6.13
CA LYS A 17 -7.84 -4.01 -5.89
C LYS A 17 -7.72 -4.86 -4.62
N GLU A 18 -6.62 -5.58 -4.46
CA GLU A 18 -6.39 -6.38 -3.24
C GLU A 18 -6.22 -5.51 -2.00
N TYR A 19 -5.54 -4.37 -2.14
CA TYR A 19 -5.43 -3.39 -1.06
C TYR A 19 -6.81 -2.95 -0.55
N LEU A 20 -7.72 -2.57 -1.45
CA LEU A 20 -9.08 -2.17 -1.07
C LEU A 20 -9.85 -3.31 -0.42
N ARG A 21 -9.74 -4.54 -0.95
CA ARG A 21 -10.38 -5.72 -0.36
C ARG A 21 -9.92 -5.98 1.08
N ILE A 22 -8.61 -5.96 1.33
CA ILE A 22 -8.07 -6.19 2.68
C ILE A 22 -8.41 -5.02 3.60
N ARG A 23 -8.36 -3.78 3.09
CA ARG A 23 -8.76 -2.59 3.86
C ARG A 23 -10.22 -2.67 4.30
N GLU A 24 -11.12 -3.11 3.43
CA GLU A 24 -12.54 -3.25 3.75
C GLU A 24 -12.76 -4.37 4.76
N TYR A 25 -12.09 -5.51 4.58
CA TYR A 25 -12.12 -6.62 5.54
C TYR A 25 -11.73 -6.17 6.95
N LEU A 26 -10.68 -5.37 7.07
CA LEU A 26 -10.18 -4.86 8.35
C LEU A 26 -11.12 -3.85 9.05
N LYS A 27 -12.20 -3.39 8.40
CA LYS A 27 -13.24 -2.59 9.05
C LYS A 27 -14.30 -3.44 9.75
N GLY A 28 -14.33 -4.75 9.49
CA GLY A 28 -15.30 -5.67 10.09
C GLY A 28 -15.01 -5.96 11.57
N ASN A 29 -16.00 -6.51 12.27
CA ASN A 29 -15.93 -6.81 13.70
C ASN A 29 -15.25 -8.17 13.99
N GLU A 30 -15.29 -9.10 13.04
CA GLU A 30 -14.66 -10.43 13.17
C GLU A 30 -13.50 -10.56 12.18
N LEU A 31 -12.28 -10.56 12.72
CA LEU A 31 -11.05 -10.65 11.95
C LEU A 31 -10.40 -12.01 12.14
N ASP A 32 -10.24 -12.74 11.05
CA ASP A 32 -9.48 -13.97 10.93
C ASP A 32 -8.08 -13.69 10.35
N ALA A 33 -7.07 -13.95 11.16
CA ALA A 33 -5.68 -13.79 10.76
C ALA A 33 -5.27 -14.76 9.63
N SER A 34 -5.93 -15.91 9.52
CA SER A 34 -5.64 -16.93 8.51
C SER A 34 -6.03 -16.44 7.12
N PHE A 35 -7.24 -15.85 6.98
CA PHE A 35 -7.67 -15.16 5.77
C PHE A 35 -6.65 -14.10 5.30
N LEU A 36 -6.18 -13.24 6.21
CA LEU A 36 -5.22 -12.19 5.89
C LEU A 36 -3.87 -12.77 5.42
N LYS A 37 -3.40 -13.83 6.08
CA LYS A 37 -2.16 -14.52 5.74
C LYS A 37 -2.25 -15.16 4.35
N GLU A 38 -3.36 -15.81 4.03
CA GLU A 38 -3.61 -16.41 2.71
C GLU A 38 -3.61 -15.34 1.61
N LYS A 39 -4.31 -14.22 1.82
CA LYS A 39 -4.32 -13.10 0.86
C LYS A 39 -2.92 -12.55 0.62
N ILE A 40 -2.17 -12.30 1.70
CA ILE A 40 -0.78 -11.79 1.58
C ILE A 40 0.11 -12.78 0.83
N GLN A 41 -0.05 -14.08 1.06
CA GLN A 41 0.73 -15.08 0.34
C GLN A 41 0.42 -15.05 -1.16
N LYS A 42 -0.87 -15.01 -1.54
CA LYS A 42 -1.29 -14.87 -2.95
C LYS A 42 -0.71 -13.61 -3.61
N ILE A 43 -0.66 -12.49 -2.88
CA ILE A 43 -0.13 -11.22 -3.39
C ILE A 43 1.38 -11.29 -3.67
N LYS A 44 2.15 -12.07 -2.89
CA LYS A 44 3.59 -12.23 -3.13
C LYS A 44 3.89 -12.84 -4.48
N ASP A 45 3.03 -13.76 -4.91
CA ASP A 45 3.17 -14.47 -6.18
C ASP A 45 2.65 -13.65 -7.37
N MET A 46 2.06 -12.47 -7.14
CA MET A 46 1.61 -11.56 -8.18
C MET A 46 2.77 -10.73 -8.75
N ASN A 47 2.77 -10.59 -10.08
CA ASN A 47 3.61 -9.60 -10.75
C ASN A 47 3.22 -8.19 -10.34
N GLU A 48 4.21 -7.31 -10.27
CA GLU A 48 3.97 -5.92 -9.97
C GLU A 48 3.31 -5.20 -11.14
N SER A 49 2.29 -4.41 -10.83
CA SER A 49 1.63 -3.53 -11.78
C SER A 49 2.30 -2.16 -11.72
N ARG A 50 2.86 -1.68 -12.84
CA ARG A 50 3.52 -0.36 -12.89
C ARG A 50 2.59 0.76 -12.41
N LYS A 51 1.31 0.68 -12.76
CA LYS A 51 0.28 1.63 -12.32
C LYS A 51 0.08 1.60 -10.80
N ASP A 52 -0.07 0.41 -10.23
CA ASP A 52 -0.31 0.23 -8.80
C ASP A 52 0.94 0.58 -7.97
N PHE A 53 2.13 0.26 -8.48
CA PHE A 53 3.40 0.68 -7.90
C PHE A 53 3.51 2.20 -7.81
N SER A 54 3.31 2.90 -8.93
CA SER A 54 3.33 4.37 -8.94
C SER A 54 2.30 4.95 -7.98
N ASN A 55 1.10 4.36 -7.90
CA ASN A 55 0.08 4.78 -6.95
C ASN A 55 0.52 4.58 -5.48
N ALA A 56 1.20 3.47 -5.17
CA ALA A 56 1.74 3.22 -3.83
C ALA A 56 2.80 4.26 -3.44
N VAL A 57 3.70 4.62 -4.37
CA VAL A 57 4.70 5.68 -4.18
C VAL A 57 4.01 7.01 -3.89
N LEU A 58 3.02 7.41 -4.71
CA LEU A 58 2.26 8.64 -4.50
C LEU A 58 1.50 8.65 -3.16
N HIS A 59 1.01 7.49 -2.71
CA HIS A 59 0.34 7.38 -1.42
C HIS A 59 1.31 7.56 -0.25
N VAL A 60 2.52 7.00 -0.32
CA VAL A 60 3.58 7.23 0.69
C VAL A 60 4.00 8.69 0.67
N TRP A 61 4.22 9.25 -0.53
CA TRP A 61 4.52 10.66 -0.70
C TRP A 61 3.45 11.57 -0.11
N GLY A 62 2.17 11.25 -0.29
CA GLY A 62 1.06 12.00 0.29
C GLY A 62 1.13 12.15 1.82
N TYR A 63 1.78 11.20 2.52
CA TYR A 63 2.08 11.33 3.94
C TYR A 63 3.33 12.18 4.19
N LEU A 64 4.44 11.89 3.51
CA LEU A 64 5.72 12.58 3.72
C LEU A 64 5.66 14.07 3.36
N LYS A 65 4.92 14.42 2.30
CA LYS A 65 4.82 15.81 1.83
C LYS A 65 4.21 16.77 2.85
N LYS A 66 3.57 16.27 3.91
CA LYS A 66 3.04 17.12 5.00
C LYS A 66 4.17 17.81 5.75
N ASP A 67 5.30 17.12 5.88
CA ASP A 67 6.48 17.59 6.61
C ASP A 67 7.58 18.09 5.66
N ALA A 68 7.40 17.93 4.35
CA ALA A 68 8.36 18.37 3.33
C ALA A 68 8.35 19.90 3.12
N SER A 69 9.54 20.44 2.87
CA SER A 69 9.78 21.81 2.44
C SER A 69 9.16 22.12 1.07
N ALA A 70 9.11 23.40 0.71
CA ALA A 70 8.62 23.82 -0.60
C ALA A 70 9.49 23.28 -1.75
N ILE A 71 10.80 23.17 -1.54
CA ILE A 71 11.76 22.67 -2.53
C ILE A 71 11.56 21.16 -2.75
N GLU A 72 11.55 20.37 -1.67
CA GLU A 72 11.32 18.91 -1.74
C GLU A 72 9.97 18.56 -2.38
N LYS A 73 8.97 19.45 -2.28
CA LYS A 73 7.67 19.26 -2.92
C LYS A 73 7.70 19.34 -4.45
N GLN A 74 8.63 20.13 -5.00
CA GLN A 74 8.79 20.32 -6.44
C GLN A 74 9.63 19.18 -7.04
N GLU A 75 10.71 18.78 -6.35
CA GLU A 75 11.68 17.78 -6.81
C GLU A 75 11.09 16.41 -7.20
N LEU A 76 9.97 15.99 -6.59
CA LEU A 76 9.35 14.70 -6.93
C LEU A 76 8.77 14.69 -8.36
N PHE A 77 8.29 15.83 -8.84
CA PHE A 77 7.57 15.94 -10.11
C PHE A 77 8.40 16.54 -11.24
N ASP A 78 9.56 17.12 -10.92
CA ASP A 78 10.45 17.80 -11.87
C ASP A 78 11.35 16.83 -12.69
N ARG A 79 10.80 15.71 -13.17
CA ARG A 79 11.52 14.74 -14.01
C ARG A 79 10.92 14.59 -15.40
#